data_AF-A0A0S9E770-F1
#
_entry.id   AF-A0A0S9E770-F1
#
_cell.length_a   1.000
_cell.length_b   1.000
_cell.length_c   1.000
_cell.angle_alpha   90.00
_cell.angle_beta   90.00
_cell.angle_gamma   90.00
#
_symmetry.space_group_name_H-M   'P 1'
#
loop_
_entity.id
_entity.type
_entity.pdbx_description
1 polymer ?
#
loop_
_entity_poly.entity_id
_entity_poly.type
_entity_poly.pdbx_seq_one_letter_code
_entity_poly.pdbx_strand_id
1 'polypeptide(L)'
;MKPKVITHTPATPPPGAPSAQGPQDAGGGRVLRATVIASGAPGAPAAAPAMPAPGGLSAAPTTVVSPPGSAAVGRRAPPSVVPGTIRRGVDVSLRQLSERFPGARPEVLQQAERLLQDTVIDTLSAAQAARWGDEAQRHYGALVDASLQIIHSDTLQASLRHMARLHALLEVVAEKWQAPAKSSLRFWKSDAGPGQVLQASQGELAQLRQHLSQALPALRTLQSELQAISGELAPLALRLDALSLAAHYLADAVSAGPGTDADPRAYALVQRASALAQTVLHIHSGMVLRQGSQHHLDALIHRIQDTVLMALPAWMEKVTLATQSRPLNDTERYALAQQLQGLLGLLHIS
;
A
#
# COMPACT_ATOMS: atom_id res chain seq x y z
N MET A 1 17.39 -16.61 -62.95
CA MET A 1 18.67 -17.35 -62.90
C MET A 1 18.76 -18.04 -61.53
N LYS A 2 18.75 -19.38 -61.51
CA LYS A 2 19.14 -20.23 -60.35
C LYS A 2 20.58 -20.73 -60.62
N PRO A 3 21.26 -21.46 -59.72
CA PRO A 3 21.59 -21.20 -58.31
C PRO A 3 23.11 -21.42 -58.06
N LYS A 4 23.62 -21.22 -56.83
CA LYS A 4 24.73 -22.07 -56.35
C LYS A 4 24.68 -22.25 -54.83
N VAL A 5 24.44 -23.49 -54.46
CA VAL A 5 24.53 -24.09 -53.13
C VAL A 5 25.97 -24.58 -52.94
N ILE A 6 26.57 -24.33 -51.79
CA ILE A 6 27.62 -25.21 -51.24
C ILE A 6 27.33 -25.37 -49.74
N THR A 7 27.07 -26.61 -49.36
CA THR A 7 26.90 -27.09 -47.99
C THR A 7 28.16 -27.84 -47.62
N HIS A 8 28.78 -27.58 -46.47
CA HIS A 8 29.65 -28.55 -45.79
C HIS A 8 29.61 -28.32 -44.26
N THR A 9 28.93 -29.22 -43.56
CA THR A 9 29.25 -29.73 -42.21
C THR A 9 30.08 -31.02 -42.41
N PRO A 10 30.62 -31.72 -41.37
CA PRO A 10 30.81 -31.42 -39.94
C PRO A 10 32.21 -31.82 -39.41
N ALA A 11 32.54 -31.48 -38.15
CA ALA A 11 33.54 -32.25 -37.36
C ALA A 11 33.35 -32.05 -35.84
N THR A 12 33.17 -33.17 -35.14
CA THR A 12 33.37 -33.47 -33.70
C THR A 12 34.08 -34.85 -33.71
N PRO A 13 34.77 -35.41 -32.69
CA PRO A 13 35.07 -35.02 -31.28
C PRO A 13 36.61 -35.24 -31.00
N PRO A 14 37.20 -35.67 -29.84
CA PRO A 14 36.70 -36.08 -28.51
C PRO A 14 37.62 -35.64 -27.31
N PRO A 15 37.82 -36.38 -26.18
CA PRO A 15 37.52 -35.93 -24.81
C PRO A 15 38.75 -35.83 -23.87
N GLY A 16 38.58 -35.32 -22.64
CA GLY A 16 39.58 -35.47 -21.58
C GLY A 16 39.35 -34.60 -20.33
N ALA A 17 39.05 -35.24 -19.20
CA ALA A 17 39.30 -34.71 -17.85
C ALA A 17 40.75 -35.10 -17.43
N PRO A 18 41.45 -34.45 -16.47
CA PRO A 18 41.07 -34.47 -15.04
C PRO A 18 41.51 -33.28 -14.14
N SER A 19 40.90 -33.25 -12.94
CA SER A 19 41.42 -32.87 -11.61
C SER A 19 41.95 -31.45 -11.23
N ALA A 20 41.31 -30.94 -10.16
CA ALA A 20 41.85 -30.33 -8.92
C ALA A 20 42.50 -28.92 -8.95
N GLN A 21 41.86 -27.98 -8.25
CA GLN A 21 42.47 -26.96 -7.35
C GLN A 21 41.36 -26.11 -6.68
N GLY A 22 41.31 -26.08 -5.33
CA GLY A 22 40.73 -24.94 -4.58
C GLY A 22 41.85 -23.92 -4.26
N PRO A 23 41.69 -22.97 -3.32
CA PRO A 23 40.52 -22.39 -2.65
C PRO A 23 40.46 -20.84 -2.82
N GLN A 24 39.63 -20.15 -2.02
CA GLN A 24 39.61 -18.71 -1.67
C GLN A 24 38.45 -17.91 -2.28
N ASP A 25 37.42 -17.68 -1.46
CA ASP A 25 36.59 -16.47 -1.55
C ASP A 25 36.81 -15.62 -0.30
N ALA A 26 37.38 -14.45 -0.54
CA ALA A 26 37.37 -13.30 0.35
C ALA A 26 36.15 -12.45 -0.02
N GLY A 27 35.36 -12.03 0.97
CA GLY A 27 34.22 -11.15 0.71
C GLY A 27 33.57 -10.65 2.00
N GLY A 28 34.16 -9.59 2.57
CA GLY A 28 33.65 -8.94 3.77
C GLY A 28 32.25 -8.36 3.60
N GLY A 29 31.29 -8.91 4.34
CA GLY A 29 29.96 -8.34 4.53
C GLY A 29 30.00 -7.23 5.59
N ARG A 30 29.92 -5.98 5.14
CA ARG A 30 29.81 -4.78 5.98
C ARG A 30 28.38 -4.71 6.57
N VAL A 31 28.28 -5.01 7.86
CA VAL A 31 27.06 -4.89 8.67
C VAL A 31 26.69 -3.41 8.84
N LEU A 32 25.52 -3.00 8.35
CA LEU A 32 24.92 -1.71 8.68
C LEU A 32 23.96 -1.89 9.87
N ARG A 33 24.33 -1.28 11.00
CA ARG A 33 23.56 -1.20 12.24
C ARG A 33 22.38 -0.23 12.07
N ALA A 34 21.20 -0.63 12.54
CA ALA A 34 20.03 0.25 12.64
C ALA A 34 20.11 1.12 13.91
N THR A 35 19.86 2.42 13.75
CA THR A 35 19.81 3.41 14.83
C THR A 35 18.38 3.55 15.34
N VAL A 36 18.19 3.38 16.65
CA VAL A 36 16.93 3.58 17.37
C VAL A 36 16.78 5.06 17.71
N ILE A 37 15.62 5.66 17.42
CA ILE A 37 15.22 6.96 17.95
C ILE A 37 13.92 6.78 18.73
N ALA A 38 13.97 7.13 20.02
CA ALA A 38 12.86 7.11 20.95
C ALA A 38 12.12 8.45 20.96
N SER A 39 10.80 8.41 21.14
CA SER A 39 9.90 9.52 21.54
C SER A 39 8.58 8.86 21.95
N GLY A 40 7.96 9.05 23.13
CA GLY A 40 7.69 10.27 23.88
C GLY A 40 6.20 10.58 23.76
N ALA A 41 5.37 10.15 24.73
CA ALA A 41 3.96 10.54 24.87
C ALA A 41 3.83 12.04 25.20
N PRO A 42 2.70 12.76 24.95
CA PRO A 42 1.45 12.56 25.69
C PRO A 42 0.14 12.99 24.97
N GLY A 43 -1.02 12.82 25.65
CA GLY A 43 -2.12 13.81 25.58
C GLY A 43 -3.50 13.31 25.15
N ALA A 44 -4.41 13.15 26.13
CA ALA A 44 -5.85 13.01 25.93
C ALA A 44 -6.51 14.28 25.37
N PRO A 45 -7.76 14.19 24.88
CA PRO A 45 -8.73 15.21 25.26
C PRO A 45 -10.10 14.68 25.71
N ALA A 46 -10.69 15.54 26.54
CA ALA A 46 -11.95 15.41 27.25
C ALA A 46 -13.19 15.77 26.41
N ALA A 47 -14.33 15.41 26.99
CA ALA A 47 -15.70 15.56 26.53
C ALA A 47 -16.22 17.00 26.40
N ALA A 48 -17.28 17.17 25.59
CA ALA A 48 -18.24 18.28 25.65
C ALA A 48 -19.61 17.84 25.03
N PRO A 49 -20.74 18.51 25.35
CA PRO A 49 -22.00 17.85 25.70
C PRO A 49 -23.15 17.95 24.67
N ALA A 50 -24.23 17.23 24.99
CA ALA A 50 -25.51 17.14 24.29
C ALA A 50 -26.48 18.31 24.59
N MET A 51 -27.37 18.65 23.63
CA MET A 51 -28.79 19.03 23.85
C MET A 51 -29.55 19.22 22.50
N PRO A 52 -30.90 19.38 22.43
CA PRO A 52 -31.80 18.32 21.96
C PRO A 52 -32.74 18.73 20.79
N ALA A 53 -33.54 17.76 20.35
CA ALA A 53 -34.61 17.86 19.35
C ALA A 53 -35.86 18.63 19.84
N PRO A 54 -36.74 19.06 18.92
CA PRO A 54 -38.16 19.24 19.18
C PRO A 54 -38.99 18.15 18.48
N GLY A 55 -40.02 17.67 19.17
CA GLY A 55 -40.98 16.68 18.69
C GLY A 55 -42.40 17.22 18.51
N GLY A 56 -43.21 16.37 17.87
CA GLY A 56 -44.67 16.31 17.95
C GLY A 56 -45.42 16.89 16.73
N LEU A 57 -46.53 16.34 16.24
CA LEU A 57 -47.35 15.15 16.48
C LEU A 57 -48.30 15.06 15.27
N SER A 58 -48.62 13.87 14.73
CA SER A 58 -49.97 13.58 14.20
C SER A 58 -50.18 12.08 13.92
N ALA A 59 -51.43 11.65 14.04
CA ALA A 59 -51.87 10.29 14.37
C ALA A 59 -52.25 9.37 13.18
N ALA A 60 -52.23 8.07 13.52
CA ALA A 60 -52.75 6.82 12.94
C ALA A 60 -54.01 6.89 12.00
N PRO A 61 -54.33 5.86 11.16
CA PRO A 61 -54.16 4.43 11.46
C PRO A 61 -53.68 3.43 10.37
N THR A 62 -53.01 2.40 10.90
CA THR A 62 -52.99 0.96 10.57
C THR A 62 -53.15 0.47 9.13
N THR A 63 -52.06 -0.08 8.56
CA THR A 63 -52.11 -1.37 7.83
C THR A 63 -50.74 -2.06 7.94
N VAL A 64 -50.76 -3.33 8.37
CA VAL A 64 -49.60 -4.16 8.66
C VAL A 64 -49.06 -4.77 7.38
N VAL A 65 -47.84 -4.41 6.99
CA VAL A 65 -47.00 -5.17 6.05
C VAL A 65 -45.57 -5.11 6.57
N SER A 66 -45.03 -6.26 6.99
CA SER A 66 -43.66 -6.41 7.49
C SER A 66 -42.69 -6.68 6.33
N PRO A 67 -41.64 -5.87 6.13
CA PRO A 67 -40.38 -6.30 5.55
C PRO A 67 -39.32 -6.57 6.64
N PRO A 68 -38.32 -7.44 6.37
CA PRO A 68 -37.40 -7.95 7.38
C PRO A 68 -36.45 -6.87 7.91
N GLY A 69 -36.31 -6.86 9.23
CA GLY A 69 -35.67 -5.82 10.01
C GLY A 69 -34.14 -5.85 10.02
N SER A 70 -33.61 -4.65 10.21
CA SER A 70 -32.26 -4.33 10.64
C SER A 70 -31.94 -4.90 12.03
N ALA A 71 -30.64 -5.05 12.28
CA ALA A 71 -29.96 -5.65 13.42
C ALA A 71 -30.65 -5.51 14.79
N ALA A 72 -30.93 -6.66 15.42
CA ALA A 72 -31.17 -6.77 16.84
C ALA A 72 -29.84 -7.06 17.57
N VAL A 73 -29.46 -6.10 18.40
CA VAL A 73 -28.59 -6.24 19.57
C VAL A 73 -28.84 -7.57 20.30
N GLY A 74 -27.74 -8.26 20.63
CA GLY A 74 -27.63 -9.17 21.78
C GLY A 74 -28.83 -10.06 22.08
N ARG A 75 -29.03 -11.11 21.27
CA ARG A 75 -29.76 -12.30 21.73
C ARG A 75 -28.84 -13.49 21.65
N ARG A 76 -28.46 -14.00 22.84
CA ARG A 76 -27.96 -15.38 23.00
C ARG A 76 -28.87 -16.30 22.18
N ALA A 77 -28.27 -17.14 21.34
CA ALA A 77 -28.98 -18.21 20.68
C ALA A 77 -29.76 -19.03 21.74
N PRO A 78 -31.05 -19.35 21.51
CA PRO A 78 -31.80 -20.20 22.42
C PRO A 78 -31.16 -21.59 22.47
N PRO A 79 -31.15 -22.25 23.63
CA PRO A 79 -30.55 -23.57 23.77
C PRO A 79 -31.29 -24.57 22.89
N SER A 80 -30.59 -25.11 21.89
CA SER A 80 -31.05 -26.31 21.19
C SER A 80 -30.92 -27.49 22.13
N VAL A 81 -32.04 -27.91 22.71
CA VAL A 81 -32.12 -29.09 23.59
C VAL A 81 -32.20 -30.32 22.71
N VAL A 82 -31.03 -30.84 22.32
CA VAL A 82 -30.85 -32.25 21.97
C VAL A 82 -30.52 -32.99 23.27
N PRO A 83 -31.22 -34.08 23.63
CA PRO A 83 -30.93 -34.81 24.85
C PRO A 83 -29.48 -35.31 24.89
N GLY A 84 -28.75 -34.95 25.95
CA GLY A 84 -27.52 -35.62 26.37
C GLY A 84 -26.20 -35.07 25.84
N THR A 85 -25.94 -33.76 26.01
CA THR A 85 -24.62 -33.16 26.36
C THR A 85 -24.72 -31.65 26.19
N ILE A 86 -24.52 -30.88 27.26
CA ILE A 86 -24.40 -29.42 27.16
C ILE A 86 -23.05 -29.15 26.46
N ARG A 87 -23.09 -28.85 25.16
CA ARG A 87 -21.92 -28.44 24.39
C ARG A 87 -21.53 -27.04 24.84
N ARG A 88 -20.60 -26.92 25.78
CA ARG A 88 -19.99 -25.64 26.15
C ARG A 88 -18.76 -25.41 25.29
N GLY A 89 -18.54 -24.16 24.89
CA GLY A 89 -17.24 -23.75 24.36
C GLY A 89 -16.15 -23.91 25.41
N VAL A 90 -14.91 -23.67 25.00
CA VAL A 90 -13.77 -23.87 25.88
C VAL A 90 -13.85 -22.89 27.05
N ASP A 91 -13.92 -23.42 28.28
CA ASP A 91 -13.99 -22.60 29.50
C ASP A 91 -12.59 -22.10 29.85
N VAL A 92 -12.23 -20.95 29.26
CA VAL A 92 -10.94 -20.29 29.46
C VAL A 92 -11.18 -18.86 29.90
N SER A 93 -10.48 -18.46 30.95
CA SER A 93 -10.44 -17.08 31.42
C SER A 93 -9.24 -16.33 30.83
N LEU A 94 -9.39 -15.01 30.66
CA LEU A 94 -8.29 -14.12 30.28
C LEU A 94 -7.03 -14.28 31.15
N ARG A 95 -7.19 -14.57 32.45
CA ARG A 95 -6.07 -14.83 33.35
C ARG A 95 -5.26 -16.05 32.91
N GLN A 96 -5.93 -17.16 32.62
CA GLN A 96 -5.27 -18.38 32.14
C GLN A 96 -4.56 -18.16 30.80
N LEU A 97 -5.15 -17.40 29.88
CA LEU A 97 -4.50 -17.04 28.62
C LEU A 97 -3.27 -16.16 28.82
N SER A 98 -3.33 -15.20 29.76
CA SER A 98 -2.19 -14.33 30.09
C SER A 98 -1.02 -15.10 30.73
N GLU A 99 -1.33 -16.12 31.53
CA GLU A 99 -0.33 -17.02 32.13
C GLU A 99 0.30 -17.93 31.05
N ARG A 100 -0.50 -18.38 30.07
CA ARG A 100 -0.02 -19.25 28.97
C ARG A 100 0.80 -18.50 27.91
N PHE A 101 0.42 -17.29 27.57
CA PHE A 101 1.05 -16.47 26.53
C PHE A 101 1.61 -15.17 27.12
N PRO A 102 2.68 -15.26 27.93
CA PRO A 102 3.29 -14.07 28.54
C PRO A 102 3.84 -13.16 27.44
N GLY A 103 3.39 -11.91 27.41
CA GLY A 103 3.80 -10.91 26.40
C GLY A 103 2.80 -10.71 25.25
N ALA A 104 1.71 -11.49 25.19
CA ALA A 104 0.62 -11.19 24.29
C ALA A 104 -0.10 -9.89 24.71
N ARG A 105 -0.53 -9.09 23.73
CA ARG A 105 -1.27 -7.85 23.98
C ARG A 105 -2.66 -8.16 24.57
N PRO A 106 -3.18 -7.33 25.49
CA PRO A 106 -4.44 -7.60 26.16
C PRO A 106 -5.63 -7.68 25.19
N GLU A 107 -5.63 -6.90 24.11
CA GLU A 107 -6.68 -6.93 23.09
C GLU A 107 -6.70 -8.26 22.33
N VAL A 108 -5.50 -8.80 22.05
CA VAL A 108 -5.34 -10.10 21.38
C VAL A 108 -5.83 -11.23 22.29
N LEU A 109 -5.51 -11.17 23.57
CA LEU A 109 -5.96 -12.13 24.58
C LEU A 109 -7.50 -12.12 24.73
N GLN A 110 -8.11 -10.93 24.79
CA GLN A 110 -9.57 -10.80 24.82
C GLN A 110 -10.25 -11.38 23.57
N GLN A 111 -9.67 -11.16 22.40
CA GLN A 111 -10.21 -11.72 21.17
C GLN A 111 -10.01 -13.24 21.09
N ALA A 112 -8.87 -13.75 21.54
CA ALA A 112 -8.59 -15.19 21.62
C ALA A 112 -9.56 -15.88 22.59
N GLU A 113 -9.84 -15.28 23.75
CA GLU A 113 -10.83 -15.77 24.71
C GLU A 113 -12.21 -15.93 24.06
N ARG A 114 -12.69 -14.90 23.35
CA ARG A 114 -13.97 -14.98 22.63
C ARG A 114 -13.99 -16.10 21.59
N LEU A 115 -12.93 -16.22 20.79
CA LEU A 115 -12.80 -17.29 19.79
C LEU A 115 -12.83 -18.68 20.42
N LEU A 116 -12.20 -18.86 21.58
CA LEU A 116 -12.18 -20.13 22.32
C LEU A 116 -13.54 -20.43 22.94
N GLN A 117 -14.23 -19.44 23.51
CA GLN A 117 -15.57 -19.59 24.07
C GLN A 117 -16.63 -19.89 23.01
N ASP A 118 -16.42 -19.45 21.77
CA ASP A 118 -17.30 -19.75 20.63
C ASP A 118 -16.99 -21.12 19.99
N THR A 119 -15.86 -21.74 20.33
CA THR A 119 -15.40 -23.01 19.71
C THR A 119 -15.73 -24.21 20.60
N VAL A 120 -16.43 -25.20 20.05
CA VAL A 120 -16.72 -26.48 20.73
C VAL A 120 -15.75 -27.55 20.23
N ILE A 121 -14.78 -27.92 21.08
CA ILE A 121 -13.70 -28.89 20.76
C ILE A 121 -14.26 -30.23 20.26
N ASP A 122 -15.34 -30.72 20.87
CA ASP A 122 -15.94 -32.02 20.54
C ASP A 122 -16.47 -32.08 19.10
N THR A 123 -16.83 -30.93 18.52
CA THR A 123 -17.33 -30.83 17.15
C THR A 123 -16.28 -30.39 16.14
N LEU A 124 -15.09 -30.01 16.61
CA LEU A 124 -14.00 -29.57 15.76
C LEU A 124 -13.43 -30.78 15.01
N SER A 125 -13.75 -30.86 13.73
CA SER A 125 -13.22 -31.89 12.82
C SER A 125 -11.78 -31.56 12.40
N ALA A 126 -11.03 -32.57 11.93
CA ALA A 126 -9.70 -32.37 11.35
C ALA A 126 -9.70 -31.40 10.15
N ALA A 127 -10.74 -31.43 9.32
CA ALA A 127 -10.89 -30.49 8.21
C ALA A 127 -11.10 -29.04 8.68
N GLN A 128 -11.86 -28.84 9.77
CA GLN A 128 -12.05 -27.50 10.35
C GLN A 128 -10.77 -27.00 11.03
N ALA A 129 -10.07 -27.87 11.77
CA ALA A 129 -8.76 -27.58 12.35
C ALA A 129 -7.75 -27.16 11.27
N ALA A 130 -7.69 -27.89 10.15
CA ALA A 130 -6.80 -27.59 9.03
C ALA A 130 -7.16 -26.29 8.28
N ARG A 131 -8.40 -25.81 8.40
CA ARG A 131 -8.87 -24.55 7.77
C ARG A 131 -8.97 -23.39 8.75
N TRP A 132 -8.45 -23.57 9.97
CA TRP A 132 -8.55 -22.57 11.02
C TRP A 132 -7.91 -21.24 10.60
N GLY A 133 -8.69 -20.17 10.60
CA GLY A 133 -8.22 -18.83 10.20
C GLY A 133 -8.02 -18.63 8.69
N ASP A 134 -8.42 -19.57 7.82
CA ASP A 134 -8.32 -19.43 6.37
C ASP A 134 -9.02 -18.19 5.82
N GLU A 135 -10.17 -17.82 6.39
CA GLU A 135 -10.90 -16.62 5.99
C GLU A 135 -10.07 -15.35 6.24
N ALA A 136 -9.43 -15.23 7.40
CA ALA A 136 -8.61 -14.08 7.72
C ALA A 136 -7.35 -14.01 6.84
N GLN A 137 -6.73 -15.15 6.52
CA GLN A 137 -5.61 -15.19 5.57
C GLN A 137 -6.03 -14.86 4.14
N ARG A 138 -7.20 -15.34 3.69
CA ARG A 138 -7.75 -14.96 2.38
C ARG A 138 -8.08 -13.47 2.32
N HIS A 139 -8.61 -12.90 3.40
CA HIS A 139 -8.83 -11.45 3.50
C HIS A 139 -7.52 -10.67 3.38
N TYR A 140 -6.47 -11.13 4.07
CA TYR A 140 -5.14 -10.53 3.93
C TYR A 140 -4.63 -10.62 2.48
N GLY A 141 -4.75 -11.78 1.83
CA GLY A 141 -4.37 -11.96 0.43
C GLY A 141 -5.10 -10.98 -0.49
N ALA A 142 -6.41 -10.83 -0.33
CA ALA A 142 -7.21 -9.89 -1.11
C ALA A 142 -6.78 -8.43 -0.91
N LEU A 143 -6.44 -8.03 0.32
CA LEU A 143 -5.92 -6.68 0.61
C LEU A 143 -4.54 -6.44 -0.03
N VAL A 144 -3.68 -7.46 -0.03
CA VAL A 144 -2.38 -7.39 -0.71
C VAL A 144 -2.57 -7.25 -2.22
N ASP A 145 -3.43 -8.07 -2.82
CA ASP A 145 -3.72 -8.01 -4.25
C ASP A 145 -4.30 -6.66 -4.65
N ALA A 146 -5.25 -6.12 -3.88
CA ALA A 146 -5.79 -4.79 -4.09
C ALA A 146 -4.71 -3.70 -4.01
N SER A 147 -3.79 -3.78 -3.04
CA SER A 147 -2.69 -2.83 -2.94
C SER A 147 -1.72 -2.90 -4.13
N LEU A 148 -1.46 -4.10 -4.64
CA LEU A 148 -0.64 -4.29 -5.85
C LEU A 148 -1.35 -3.74 -7.08
N GLN A 149 -2.66 -3.95 -7.22
CA GLN A 149 -3.43 -3.38 -8.33
C GLN A 149 -3.37 -1.85 -8.35
N ILE A 150 -3.44 -1.19 -7.19
CA ILE A 150 -3.30 0.27 -7.09
C ILE A 150 -1.93 0.74 -7.59
N ILE A 151 -0.86 0.09 -7.13
CA ILE A 151 0.53 0.43 -7.53
C ILE A 151 0.75 0.24 -9.03
N HIS A 152 0.13 -0.78 -9.63
CA HIS A 152 0.23 -1.09 -11.04
C HIS A 152 -0.89 -0.46 -11.89
N SER A 153 -1.68 0.45 -11.33
CA SER A 153 -2.80 1.07 -12.06
C SER A 153 -2.29 1.90 -13.24
N ASP A 154 -2.93 1.75 -14.39
CA ASP A 154 -2.57 2.49 -15.60
C ASP A 154 -2.63 4.00 -15.39
N THR A 155 -3.59 4.48 -14.59
CA THR A 155 -3.72 5.90 -14.24
C THR A 155 -2.50 6.42 -13.49
N LEU A 156 -2.02 5.69 -12.49
CA LEU A 156 -0.83 6.09 -11.74
C LEU A 156 0.41 6.08 -12.64
N GLN A 157 0.60 5.00 -13.40
CA GLN A 157 1.76 4.84 -14.29
C GLN A 157 1.78 5.89 -15.42
N ALA A 158 0.62 6.20 -16.01
CA ALA A 158 0.49 7.24 -17.01
C ALA A 158 0.77 8.63 -16.41
N SER A 159 0.28 8.91 -15.20
CA SER A 159 0.51 10.19 -14.52
C SER A 159 1.99 10.41 -14.22
N LEU A 160 2.70 9.39 -13.73
CA LEU A 160 4.14 9.43 -13.52
C LEU A 160 4.91 9.68 -14.83
N ARG A 161 4.51 9.02 -15.91
CA ARG A 161 5.11 9.24 -17.24
C ARG A 161 4.87 10.65 -17.77
N HIS A 162 3.66 11.18 -17.60
CA HIS A 162 3.33 12.56 -17.99
C HIS A 162 4.11 13.57 -17.17
N MET A 163 4.27 13.35 -15.86
CA MET A 163 5.10 14.20 -15.01
C MET A 163 6.57 14.18 -15.43
N ALA A 164 7.13 12.99 -15.69
CA ALA A 164 8.51 12.86 -16.18
C ALA A 164 8.70 13.57 -17.53
N ARG A 165 7.72 13.45 -18.44
CA ARG A 165 7.76 14.15 -19.73
C ARG A 165 7.67 15.66 -19.57
N LEU A 166 6.80 16.14 -18.67
CA LEU A 166 6.65 17.56 -18.36
C LEU A 166 7.94 18.13 -17.78
N HIS A 167 8.57 17.42 -16.83
CA HIS A 167 9.87 17.79 -16.29
C HIS A 167 10.93 17.93 -17.39
N ALA A 168 11.08 16.90 -18.25
CA ALA A 168 12.06 16.92 -19.33
C ALA A 168 11.85 18.08 -20.31
N LEU A 169 10.61 18.43 -20.64
CA LEU A 169 10.32 19.59 -21.49
C LEU A 169 10.74 20.91 -20.84
N LEU A 170 10.41 21.08 -19.56
CA LEU A 170 10.76 22.29 -18.81
C LEU A 170 12.26 22.40 -18.57
N GLU A 171 12.96 21.29 -18.42
CA GLU A 171 14.42 21.24 -18.29
C GLU A 171 15.10 21.75 -19.57
N VAL A 172 14.66 21.29 -20.74
CA VAL A 172 15.16 21.81 -22.04
C VAL A 172 14.91 23.32 -22.18
N VAL A 173 13.76 23.81 -21.71
CA VAL A 173 13.49 25.26 -21.67
C VAL A 173 14.45 25.95 -20.70
N ALA A 174 14.64 25.43 -19.49
CA ALA A 174 15.52 26.03 -18.48
C ALA A 174 16.97 26.14 -18.96
N GLU A 175 17.52 25.10 -19.58
CA GLU A 175 18.88 25.12 -20.15
C GLU A 175 19.05 26.25 -21.17
N LYS A 176 18.04 26.47 -22.03
CA LYS A 176 18.06 27.54 -23.04
C LYS A 176 17.93 28.93 -22.43
N TRP A 177 17.24 29.06 -21.30
CA TRP A 177 17.11 30.33 -20.57
C TRP A 177 18.37 30.69 -19.78
N GLN A 178 19.14 29.70 -19.33
CA GLN A 178 20.40 29.89 -18.59
C GLN A 178 21.63 30.10 -19.49
N ALA A 179 21.54 29.74 -20.78
CA ALA A 179 22.64 29.93 -21.73
C ALA A 179 23.04 31.42 -21.85
N PRO A 180 24.35 31.76 -21.78
CA PRO A 180 24.81 33.14 -21.83
C PRO A 180 24.42 33.82 -23.15
N ALA A 181 23.82 35.02 -23.08
CA ALA A 181 23.39 35.82 -24.25
C ALA A 181 24.54 36.20 -25.21
N LYS A 182 25.80 36.03 -24.80
CA LYS A 182 26.99 36.55 -25.48
C LYS A 182 28.01 35.43 -25.69
N SER A 183 27.71 34.47 -26.56
CA SER A 183 28.80 33.79 -27.27
C SER A 183 28.93 34.46 -28.63
N SER A 184 29.77 35.49 -28.69
CA SER A 184 30.14 36.24 -29.90
C SER A 184 30.84 35.40 -30.98
N LEU A 185 30.94 34.07 -30.80
CA LEU A 185 31.63 33.15 -31.70
C LEU A 185 30.72 32.09 -32.36
N ARG A 186 29.39 32.18 -32.24
CA ARG A 186 28.46 31.27 -32.96
C ARG A 186 27.53 32.04 -33.89
N PHE A 187 28.09 32.61 -34.95
CA PHE A 187 27.35 33.36 -35.98
C PHE A 187 26.51 32.50 -36.94
N TRP A 188 26.46 31.16 -36.82
CA TRP A 188 25.91 30.28 -37.87
C TRP A 188 25.03 29.11 -37.40
N LYS A 189 24.33 29.24 -36.26
CA LYS A 189 23.14 28.41 -36.01
C LYS A 189 22.06 29.28 -35.39
N SER A 190 20.98 29.48 -36.13
CA SER A 190 19.73 30.03 -35.63
C SER A 190 19.12 28.99 -34.68
N ASP A 191 19.73 28.86 -33.50
CA ASP A 191 19.16 28.08 -32.42
C ASP A 191 17.98 28.89 -31.87
N ALA A 192 16.78 28.31 -31.95
CA ALA A 192 15.56 28.93 -31.49
C ALA A 192 15.76 29.55 -30.09
N GLY A 193 15.39 30.83 -29.96
CA GLY A 193 15.53 31.54 -28.68
C GLY A 193 14.69 30.90 -27.57
N PRO A 194 14.98 31.18 -26.29
CA PRO A 194 14.28 30.59 -25.15
C PRO A 194 12.75 30.69 -25.21
N GLY A 195 12.23 31.82 -25.73
CA GLY A 195 10.79 32.00 -25.97
C GLY A 195 10.23 31.17 -27.13
N GLN A 196 11.02 30.90 -28.18
CA GLN A 196 10.61 30.07 -29.31
C GLN A 196 10.56 28.58 -28.93
N VAL A 197 11.49 28.11 -28.09
CA VAL A 197 11.45 26.72 -27.56
C VAL A 197 10.23 26.52 -26.66
N LEU A 198 9.91 27.50 -25.81
CA LEU A 198 8.69 27.48 -25.02
C LEU A 198 7.44 27.50 -25.93
N GLN A 199 7.40 28.39 -26.92
CA GLN A 199 6.27 28.50 -27.85
C GLN A 199 6.06 27.20 -28.65
N ALA A 200 7.14 26.56 -29.10
CA ALA A 200 7.08 25.27 -29.79
C ALA A 200 6.57 24.13 -28.88
N SER A 201 6.79 24.21 -27.56
CA SER A 201 6.36 23.20 -26.58
C SER A 201 5.00 23.51 -25.93
N GLN A 202 4.38 24.67 -26.20
CA GLN A 202 3.10 25.07 -25.59
C GLN A 202 1.98 24.05 -25.81
N GLY A 203 1.86 23.49 -27.02
CA GLY A 203 0.83 22.50 -27.32
C GLY A 203 0.99 21.23 -26.49
N GLU A 204 2.21 20.72 -26.37
CA GLU A 204 2.51 19.54 -25.57
C GLU A 204 2.35 19.80 -24.06
N LEU A 205 2.80 20.96 -23.56
CA LEU A 205 2.60 21.38 -22.17
C LEU A 205 1.11 21.49 -21.82
N ALA A 206 0.29 22.04 -22.71
CA ALA A 206 -1.16 22.12 -22.53
C ALA A 206 -1.80 20.73 -22.47
N GLN A 207 -1.41 19.82 -23.36
CA GLN A 207 -1.90 18.43 -23.36
C GLN A 207 -1.51 17.67 -22.09
N LEU A 208 -0.24 17.77 -21.66
CA LEU A 208 0.24 17.13 -20.43
C LEU A 208 -0.52 17.65 -19.21
N ARG A 209 -0.69 18.98 -19.11
CA ARG A 209 -1.46 19.61 -18.04
C ARG A 209 -2.92 19.13 -18.04
N GLN A 210 -3.54 19.02 -19.22
CA GLN A 210 -4.90 18.52 -19.35
C GLN A 210 -5.01 17.06 -18.89
N HIS A 211 -4.13 16.16 -19.36
CA HIS A 211 -4.14 14.76 -18.95
C HIS A 211 -3.95 14.61 -17.44
N LEU A 212 -3.00 15.36 -16.84
CA LEU A 212 -2.77 15.34 -15.40
C LEU A 212 -3.96 15.89 -14.60
N SER A 213 -4.63 16.94 -15.10
CA SER A 213 -5.85 17.47 -14.48
C SER A 213 -7.00 16.46 -14.50
N GLN A 214 -7.15 15.73 -15.61
CA GLN A 214 -8.20 14.72 -15.78
C GLN A 214 -7.92 13.46 -14.95
N ALA A 215 -6.65 13.13 -14.70
CA ALA A 215 -6.25 12.00 -13.87
C ALA A 215 -6.45 12.24 -12.36
N LEU A 216 -6.48 13.50 -11.89
CA LEU A 216 -6.55 13.83 -10.46
C LEU A 216 -7.69 13.15 -9.68
N PRO A 217 -8.95 13.12 -10.16
CA PRO A 217 -10.03 12.45 -9.43
C PRO A 217 -9.77 10.94 -9.24
N ALA A 218 -9.24 10.28 -10.27
CA ALA A 218 -8.88 8.88 -10.21
C ALA A 218 -7.69 8.64 -9.26
N LEU A 219 -6.67 9.49 -9.29
CA LEU A 219 -5.55 9.42 -8.33
C LEU A 219 -6.01 9.59 -6.86
N ARG A 220 -6.96 10.50 -6.60
CA ARG A 220 -7.57 10.65 -5.25
C ARG A 220 -8.40 9.43 -4.84
N THR A 221 -9.05 8.77 -5.80
CA THR A 221 -9.76 7.52 -5.53
C THR A 221 -8.78 6.44 -5.09
N LEU A 222 -7.69 6.23 -5.86
CA LEU A 222 -6.61 5.31 -5.52
C LEU A 222 -5.98 5.63 -4.15
N GLN A 223 -5.83 6.91 -3.81
CA GLN A 223 -5.35 7.37 -2.51
C GLN A 223 -6.28 6.90 -1.38
N SER A 224 -7.58 7.13 -1.53
CA SER A 224 -8.58 6.72 -0.54
C SER A 224 -8.67 5.20 -0.38
N GLU A 225 -8.55 4.45 -1.48
CA GLU A 225 -8.52 2.98 -1.45
C GLU A 225 -7.28 2.46 -0.72
N LEU A 226 -6.10 3.05 -0.98
CA LEU A 226 -4.87 2.66 -0.31
C LEU A 226 -4.89 3.01 1.19
N GLN A 227 -5.57 4.09 1.58
CA GLN A 227 -5.80 4.44 2.99
C GLN A 227 -6.77 3.45 3.66
N ALA A 228 -7.86 3.07 2.98
CA ALA A 228 -8.80 2.08 3.47
C ALA A 228 -8.12 0.71 3.71
N ILE A 229 -7.33 0.24 2.75
CA ILE A 229 -6.54 -1.00 2.88
C ILE A 229 -5.65 -0.95 4.12
N SER A 230 -4.90 0.15 4.30
CA SER A 230 -4.05 0.33 5.48
C SER A 230 -4.84 0.35 6.79
N GLY A 231 -6.03 0.96 6.78
CA GLY A 231 -6.95 0.97 7.92
C GLY A 231 -7.48 -0.43 8.28
N GLU A 232 -7.69 -1.30 7.30
CA GLU A 232 -8.16 -2.68 7.51
C GLU A 232 -7.06 -3.64 7.99
N LEU A 233 -5.80 -3.40 7.64
CA LEU A 233 -4.69 -4.30 7.99
C LEU A 233 -4.42 -4.36 9.50
N ALA A 234 -4.60 -3.26 10.23
CA ALA A 234 -4.39 -3.21 11.68
C ALA A 234 -5.36 -4.12 12.47
N PRO A 235 -6.70 -4.00 12.32
CA PRO A 235 -7.63 -4.90 12.98
C PRO A 235 -7.51 -6.36 12.46
N LEU A 236 -7.15 -6.55 11.19
CA LEU A 236 -6.90 -7.89 10.65
C LEU A 236 -5.69 -8.55 11.30
N ALA A 237 -4.59 -7.82 11.50
CA ALA A 237 -3.41 -8.33 12.20
C ALA A 237 -3.74 -8.78 13.62
N LEU A 238 -4.56 -8.00 14.34
CA LEU A 238 -5.03 -8.35 15.69
C LEU A 238 -5.87 -9.64 15.66
N ARG A 239 -6.79 -9.78 14.70
CA ARG A 239 -7.60 -11.00 14.52
C ARG A 239 -6.74 -12.23 14.19
N LEU A 240 -5.75 -12.09 13.32
CA LEU A 240 -4.82 -13.17 12.96
C LEU A 240 -3.96 -13.62 14.14
N ASP A 241 -3.48 -12.66 14.94
CA ASP A 241 -2.71 -12.91 16.17
C ASP A 241 -3.58 -13.68 17.18
N ALA A 242 -4.82 -13.25 17.39
CA ALA A 242 -5.77 -13.93 18.27
C ALA A 242 -6.12 -15.35 17.79
N LEU A 243 -6.33 -15.53 16.48
CA LEU A 243 -6.55 -16.85 15.87
C LEU A 243 -5.34 -17.78 16.05
N SER A 244 -4.12 -17.23 16.00
CA SER A 244 -2.88 -17.98 16.24
C SER A 244 -2.78 -18.46 17.69
N LEU A 245 -3.05 -17.59 18.67
CA LEU A 245 -3.05 -17.96 20.09
C LEU A 245 -4.13 -18.99 20.40
N ALA A 246 -5.34 -18.79 19.87
CA ALA A 246 -6.45 -19.73 20.02
C ALA A 246 -6.11 -21.11 19.42
N ALA A 247 -5.45 -21.15 18.24
CA ALA A 247 -5.02 -22.40 17.63
C ALA A 247 -3.98 -23.16 18.48
N HIS A 248 -2.99 -22.45 19.04
CA HIS A 248 -2.04 -23.06 19.99
C HIS A 248 -2.76 -23.65 21.21
N TYR A 249 -3.68 -22.89 21.80
CA TYR A 249 -4.43 -23.34 22.97
C TYR A 249 -5.30 -24.57 22.66
N LEU A 250 -6.02 -24.56 21.52
CA LEU A 250 -6.84 -25.69 21.09
C LEU A 250 -6.00 -26.93 20.80
N ALA A 251 -4.80 -26.78 20.24
CA ALA A 251 -3.90 -27.91 20.01
C ALA A 251 -3.51 -28.61 21.31
N ASP A 252 -3.19 -27.85 22.36
CA ASP A 252 -2.90 -28.37 23.70
C ASP A 252 -4.12 -29.08 24.28
N ALA A 253 -5.30 -28.45 24.20
CA ALA A 253 -6.55 -28.98 24.75
C ALA A 253 -6.97 -30.30 24.07
N VAL A 254 -6.79 -30.39 22.76
CA VAL A 254 -7.07 -31.61 21.99
C VAL A 254 -6.05 -32.71 22.32
N SER A 255 -4.78 -32.36 22.48
CA SER A 255 -3.72 -33.32 22.82
C SER A 255 -3.83 -33.90 24.23
N ALA A 256 -4.49 -33.18 25.15
CA ALA A 256 -4.72 -33.62 26.52
C ALA A 256 -5.94 -34.57 26.68
N GLY A 257 -6.68 -34.85 25.61
CA GLY A 257 -7.86 -35.71 25.63
C GLY A 257 -7.54 -37.20 25.83
N PRO A 258 -8.49 -38.01 26.33
CA PRO A 258 -8.30 -39.45 26.52
C PRO A 258 -8.22 -40.19 25.18
N GLY A 259 -7.03 -40.69 24.83
CA GLY A 259 -6.74 -41.41 23.58
C GLY A 259 -5.35 -41.05 23.07
N THR A 260 -4.32 -41.69 23.62
CA THR A 260 -2.89 -41.41 23.39
C THR A 260 -2.36 -41.90 22.04
N ASP A 261 -3.02 -41.54 20.96
CA ASP A 261 -2.44 -41.52 19.62
C ASP A 261 -2.45 -40.08 19.11
N ALA A 262 -1.46 -39.70 18.29
CA ALA A 262 -1.30 -38.34 17.80
C ALA A 262 -2.56 -37.84 17.08
N ASP A 263 -3.39 -37.03 17.76
CA ASP A 263 -4.62 -36.50 17.15
C ASP A 263 -4.24 -35.59 15.96
N PRO A 264 -4.67 -35.92 14.72
CA PRO A 264 -4.34 -35.12 13.55
C PRO A 264 -4.84 -33.68 13.64
N ARG A 265 -5.86 -33.41 14.47
CA ARG A 265 -6.37 -32.06 14.74
C ARG A 265 -5.33 -31.20 15.45
N ALA A 266 -4.65 -31.75 16.46
CA ALA A 266 -3.63 -31.01 17.20
C ALA A 266 -2.48 -30.60 16.29
N TYR A 267 -1.99 -31.52 15.45
CA TYR A 267 -0.95 -31.23 14.46
C TYR A 267 -1.40 -30.14 13.47
N ALA A 268 -2.61 -30.25 12.92
CA ALA A 268 -3.15 -29.25 12.01
C ALA A 268 -3.25 -27.87 12.67
N LEU A 269 -3.72 -27.79 13.92
CA LEU A 269 -3.83 -26.53 14.65
C LEU A 269 -2.48 -25.88 14.92
N VAL A 270 -1.44 -26.66 15.27
CA VAL A 270 -0.07 -26.12 15.44
C VAL A 270 0.46 -25.56 14.11
N GLN A 271 0.28 -26.27 13.00
CA GLN A 271 0.65 -25.77 11.68
C GLN A 271 -0.08 -24.46 11.36
N ARG A 272 -1.40 -24.41 11.59
CA ARG A 272 -2.20 -23.21 11.37
C ARG A 272 -1.75 -22.04 12.23
N ALA A 273 -1.44 -22.29 13.50
CA ALA A 273 -0.97 -21.24 14.40
C ALA A 273 0.33 -20.60 13.90
N SER A 274 1.31 -21.42 13.48
CA SER A 274 2.55 -20.91 12.88
C SER A 274 2.31 -20.11 11.59
N ALA A 275 1.46 -20.59 10.68
CA ALA A 275 1.13 -19.91 9.44
C ALA A 275 0.42 -18.55 9.67
N LEU A 276 -0.47 -18.50 10.66
CA LEU A 276 -1.16 -17.27 11.07
C LEU A 276 -0.17 -16.26 11.67
N ALA A 277 0.73 -16.70 12.55
CA ALA A 277 1.78 -15.85 13.12
C ALA A 277 2.73 -15.29 12.04
N GLN A 278 3.12 -16.10 11.05
CA GLN A 278 3.89 -15.63 9.89
C GLN A 278 3.13 -14.57 9.09
N THR A 279 1.82 -14.74 8.91
CA THR A 279 0.98 -13.75 8.23
C THR A 279 0.97 -12.41 8.99
N VAL A 280 0.89 -12.45 10.32
CA VAL A 280 1.01 -11.25 11.17
C VAL A 280 2.36 -10.55 10.93
N LEU A 281 3.46 -11.30 10.88
CA LEU A 281 4.77 -10.74 10.58
C LEU A 281 4.83 -10.07 9.20
N HIS A 282 4.23 -10.69 8.18
CA HIS A 282 4.12 -10.12 6.83
C HIS A 282 3.29 -8.83 6.78
N ILE A 283 2.23 -8.72 7.60
CA ILE A 283 1.47 -7.47 7.73
C ILE A 283 2.37 -6.35 8.28
N HIS A 284 3.11 -6.63 9.36
CA HIS A 284 3.99 -5.65 9.99
C HIS A 284 5.15 -5.24 9.07
N SER A 285 5.82 -6.20 8.41
CA SER A 285 6.94 -5.89 7.52
C SER A 285 6.51 -5.14 6.26
N GLY A 286 5.34 -5.46 5.70
CA GLY A 286 4.80 -4.76 4.54
C GLY A 286 4.28 -3.35 4.82
N MET A 287 4.14 -2.96 6.10
CA MET A 287 3.58 -1.66 6.48
C MET A 287 4.44 -0.50 5.97
N VAL A 288 5.77 -0.62 6.07
CA VAL A 288 6.71 0.42 5.63
C VAL A 288 6.61 0.66 4.12
N LEU A 289 6.53 -0.42 3.33
CA LEU A 289 6.39 -0.32 1.87
C LEU A 289 5.09 0.40 1.48
N ARG A 290 3.96 0.03 2.11
CA ARG A 290 2.66 0.65 1.84
C ARG A 290 2.61 2.11 2.28
N GLN A 291 3.22 2.45 3.41
CA GLN A 291 3.39 3.85 3.81
C GLN A 291 4.18 4.63 2.77
N GLY A 292 5.29 4.08 2.26
CA GLY A 292 6.04 4.69 1.17
C GLY A 292 5.19 4.94 -0.08
N SER A 293 4.39 3.95 -0.50
CA SER A 293 3.46 4.09 -1.63
C SER A 293 2.41 5.18 -1.40
N GLN A 294 1.85 5.29 -0.19
CA GLN A 294 0.91 6.36 0.18
C GLN A 294 1.57 7.73 0.05
N HIS A 295 2.75 7.92 0.65
CA HIS A 295 3.47 9.19 0.59
C HIS A 295 3.83 9.57 -0.85
N HIS A 296 4.20 8.60 -1.68
CA HIS A 296 4.51 8.85 -3.08
C HIS A 296 3.28 9.31 -3.88
N LEU A 297 2.13 8.64 -3.68
CA LEU A 297 0.87 9.02 -4.32
C LEU A 297 0.40 10.39 -3.84
N ASP A 298 0.49 10.67 -2.55
CA ASP A 298 0.17 11.97 -1.96
C ASP A 298 1.05 13.06 -2.57
N ALA A 299 2.36 12.86 -2.62
CA ALA A 299 3.30 13.80 -3.22
C ALA A 299 3.00 14.05 -4.71
N LEU A 300 2.66 13.02 -5.47
CA LEU A 300 2.26 13.15 -6.88
C LEU A 300 1.02 14.04 -7.02
N ILE A 301 -0.02 13.77 -6.22
CA ILE A 301 -1.27 14.53 -6.24
C ILE A 301 -1.02 16.02 -5.92
N HIS A 302 -0.19 16.31 -4.91
CA HIS A 302 0.18 17.68 -4.55
C HIS A 302 1.00 18.36 -5.66
N ARG A 303 2.00 17.68 -6.24
CA ARG A 303 2.79 18.21 -7.36
C ARG A 303 1.92 18.58 -8.55
N ILE A 304 0.95 17.72 -8.90
CA ILE A 304 0.02 18.02 -9.98
C ILE A 304 -0.80 19.28 -9.66
N GLN A 305 -1.40 19.36 -8.48
CA GLN A 305 -2.24 20.51 -8.10
C GLN A 305 -1.44 21.81 -8.00
N ASP A 306 -0.41 21.82 -7.16
CA ASP A 306 0.28 23.05 -6.79
C ASP A 306 1.27 23.49 -7.87
N THR A 307 1.95 22.54 -8.51
CA THR A 307 3.00 22.87 -9.48
C THR A 307 2.47 22.91 -10.91
N VAL A 308 1.77 21.86 -11.35
CA VAL A 308 1.33 21.74 -12.76
C VAL A 308 0.09 22.58 -13.04
N LEU A 309 -0.88 22.62 -12.13
CA LEU A 309 -2.14 23.32 -12.37
C LEU A 309 -2.13 24.78 -11.90
N MET A 310 -1.32 25.12 -10.89
CA MET A 310 -1.27 26.48 -10.33
C MET A 310 0.00 27.23 -10.72
N ALA A 311 1.18 26.73 -10.32
CA ALA A 311 2.42 27.50 -10.46
C ALA A 311 2.94 27.60 -11.91
N LEU A 312 2.86 26.51 -12.69
CA LEU A 312 3.31 26.49 -14.08
C LEU A 312 2.52 27.46 -14.98
N PRO A 313 1.17 27.49 -14.97
CA PRO A 313 0.41 28.48 -15.72
C PRO A 313 0.72 29.91 -15.33
N ALA A 314 0.85 30.20 -14.02
CA ALA A 314 1.21 31.53 -13.53
C ALA A 314 2.60 31.97 -14.02
N TRP A 315 3.57 31.04 -14.07
CA TRP A 315 4.89 31.32 -14.65
C TRP A 315 4.81 31.57 -16.16
N MET A 316 4.06 30.75 -16.91
CA MET A 316 3.88 30.95 -18.34
C MET A 316 3.23 32.31 -18.65
N GLU A 317 2.22 32.72 -17.88
CA GLU A 317 1.59 34.02 -18.02
C GLU A 317 2.60 35.17 -17.80
N LYS A 318 3.44 35.09 -16.76
CA LYS A 318 4.53 36.05 -16.54
C LYS A 318 5.48 36.13 -17.72
N VAL A 319 5.86 34.99 -18.31
CA VAL A 319 6.71 34.96 -19.51
C VAL A 319 6.01 35.63 -20.68
N THR A 320 4.72 35.37 -20.90
CA THR A 320 3.97 36.01 -21.99
C THR A 320 3.88 37.52 -21.81
N LEU A 321 3.56 38.02 -20.60
CA LEU A 321 3.49 39.46 -20.32
C LEU A 321 4.86 40.14 -20.50
N ALA A 322 5.93 39.50 -20.04
CA ALA A 322 7.30 40.01 -20.18
C ALA A 322 7.78 40.05 -21.64
N THR A 323 7.28 39.17 -22.51
CA THR A 323 7.68 39.08 -23.92
C THR A 323 6.80 39.90 -24.87
N GLN A 324 5.58 40.28 -24.48
CA GLN A 324 4.63 41.01 -25.32
C GLN A 324 5.05 42.44 -25.69
N SER A 325 5.76 43.13 -24.80
CA SER A 325 5.98 44.59 -24.90
C SER A 325 7.41 44.98 -25.29
N ARG A 326 8.41 44.14 -25.00
CA ARG A 326 9.83 44.43 -25.21
C ARG A 326 10.67 43.14 -25.22
N PRO A 327 11.84 43.10 -25.89
CA PRO A 327 12.84 42.07 -25.61
C PRO A 327 13.27 42.11 -24.13
N LEU A 328 13.28 40.94 -23.47
CA LEU A 328 13.65 40.81 -22.06
C LEU A 328 15.06 41.33 -21.79
N ASN A 329 15.22 42.04 -20.66
CA ASN A 329 16.53 42.38 -20.14
C ASN A 329 17.19 41.14 -19.47
N ASP A 330 18.52 41.17 -19.33
CA ASP A 330 19.32 40.08 -18.74
C ASP A 330 18.85 39.75 -17.31
N THR A 331 18.48 40.75 -16.52
CA THR A 331 17.96 40.57 -15.14
C THR A 331 16.61 39.86 -15.11
N GLU A 332 15.67 40.23 -15.98
CA GLU A 332 14.33 39.64 -16.05
C GLU A 332 14.41 38.19 -16.52
N ARG A 333 15.25 37.93 -17.53
CA ARG A 333 15.53 36.59 -18.01
C ARG A 333 16.12 35.71 -16.92
N TYR A 334 17.08 36.21 -16.15
CA TYR A 334 17.65 35.46 -15.03
C TYR A 334 16.62 35.17 -13.94
N ALA A 335 15.77 36.15 -13.60
CA ALA A 335 14.72 35.97 -12.60
C ALA A 335 13.69 34.91 -13.02
N LEU A 336 13.26 34.90 -14.29
CA LEU A 336 12.34 33.90 -14.82
C LEU A 336 12.99 32.51 -14.96
N ALA A 337 14.29 32.45 -15.27
CA ALA A 337 15.05 31.20 -15.28
C ALA A 337 15.19 30.60 -13.86
N GLN A 338 15.44 31.44 -12.85
CA GLN A 338 15.45 31.03 -11.44
C GLN A 338 14.08 30.52 -10.98
N GLN A 339 13.00 31.19 -11.37
CA GLN A 339 11.64 30.71 -11.07
C GLN A 339 11.36 29.35 -11.72
N LEU A 340 11.76 29.16 -12.99
CA LEU A 340 11.64 27.87 -13.68
C LEU A 340 12.46 26.78 -13.00
N GLN A 341 13.67 27.09 -12.54
CA GLN A 341 14.49 26.15 -11.78
C GLN A 341 13.83 25.74 -10.45
N GLY A 342 13.18 26.70 -9.77
CA GLY A 342 12.35 26.42 -8.59
C GLY A 342 11.20 25.45 -8.91
N LEU A 343 10.49 25.66 -10.03
CA LEU A 343 9.43 24.75 -10.48
C LEU A 343 9.96 23.35 -10.80
N LEU A 344 11.11 23.25 -11.47
CA LEU A 344 11.76 21.97 -11.76
C LEU A 344 12.12 21.21 -10.48
N GLY A 345 12.63 21.91 -9.46
CA GLY A 345 12.90 21.32 -8.15
C GLY A 345 11.66 20.72 -7.48
N LEU A 346 10.49 21.34 -7.67
CA LEU A 346 9.22 20.84 -7.13
C LEU A 346 8.65 19.65 -7.92
N LEU A 347 8.92 19.60 -9.23
CA LEU A 347 8.47 18.52 -10.13
C LEU A 347 9.31 17.25 -10.04
N HIS A 348 10.51 17.33 -9.44
CA HIS A 348 11.44 16.22 -9.40
C HIS A 348 10.84 15.01 -8.66
N ILE A 349 10.77 13.87 -9.36
CA ILE A 349 10.33 12.60 -8.80
C ILE A 349 11.58 11.85 -8.35
N SER A 350 11.84 11.89 -7.05
CA SER A 350 12.79 11.01 -6.35
C SER A 350 12.26 9.58 -6.27
#